data_AF-A0A6N9TMX0-F1
#
_entry.id   AF-A0A6N9TMX0-F1
#
_cell.length_a   1.000
_cell.length_b   1.000
_cell.length_c   1.000
_cell.angle_alpha   90.00
_cell.angle_beta   90.00
_cell.angle_gamma   90.00
#
_symmetry.space_group_name_H-M   'P 1'
#
loop_
_entity.id
_entity.type
_entity.pdbx_description
1 polymer ?
#
loop_
_entity_poly.entity_id
_entity_poly.type
_entity_poly.pdbx_seq_one_letter_code
_entity_poly.pdbx_strand_id
1 'polypeptide(L)' 'MTDEEFSTMSVFVHDARKPLNRISMQAELVKMALNGDIPPQKALEALDKIIASAKDCSNTLAEMTLKMGESASDGSDD' A
#
# COMPACT_ATOMS: atom_id res chain seq x y z
N MET A 1 17.26 -5.19 -17.04
CA MET A 1 17.20 -4.95 -15.59
C MET A 1 18.43 -5.57 -14.97
N THR A 2 19.18 -4.79 -14.21
CA THR A 2 20.25 -5.31 -13.34
C THR A 2 19.63 -6.04 -12.15
N ASP A 3 20.41 -6.89 -11.49
CA ASP A 3 19.96 -7.59 -10.28
C ASP A 3 19.56 -6.60 -9.17
N GLU A 4 20.20 -5.43 -9.12
CA GLU A 4 19.89 -4.35 -8.17
C GLU A 4 18.55 -3.66 -8.46
N GLU A 5 18.24 -3.40 -9.74
CA GLU A 5 16.94 -2.85 -10.15
C GLU A 5 15.80 -3.83 -9.82
N PHE A 6 16.02 -5.14 -10.03
CA PHE A 6 15.04 -6.16 -9.69
C PHE A 6 14.81 -6.26 -8.17
N SER A 7 15.89 -6.22 -7.39
CA SER A 7 15.81 -6.25 -5.92
C SER A 7 15.05 -5.03 -5.38
N THR A 8 15.34 -3.83 -5.91
CA THR A 8 14.64 -2.58 -5.55
C THR A 8 13.15 -2.65 -5.88
N MET A 9 12.80 -3.12 -7.09
CA MET A 9 11.42 -3.33 -7.49
C MET A 9 10.70 -4.34 -6.59
N SER A 10 11.38 -5.40 -6.15
CA SER A 10 10.81 -6.38 -5.23
C SER A 10 10.43 -5.76 -3.87
N VAL A 11 11.26 -4.87 -3.34
CA VAL A 11 10.95 -4.12 -2.10
C VAL A 11 9.72 -3.23 -2.31
N PHE A 12 9.68 -2.48 -3.42
CA PHE A 12 8.54 -1.62 -3.75
C PHE A 12 7.24 -2.41 -3.88
N VAL A 13 7.24 -3.54 -4.58
CA VAL A 13 6.05 -4.41 -4.68
C VAL A 13 5.62 -4.94 -3.31
N HIS A 14 6.57 -5.34 -2.47
CA HIS A 14 6.27 -5.80 -1.12
C HIS A 14 5.61 -4.69 -0.28
N ASP A 15 6.15 -3.47 -0.34
CA ASP A 15 5.65 -2.35 0.45
C ASP A 15 4.27 -1.88 -0.01
N ALA A 16 3.99 -1.90 -1.32
CA ALA A 16 2.66 -1.61 -1.86
C ALA A 16 1.62 -2.70 -1.50
N ARG A 17 2.03 -3.97 -1.41
CA ARG A 17 1.13 -5.08 -1.03
C ARG A 17 0.58 -4.96 0.39
N LYS A 18 1.35 -4.39 1.31
CA LYS A 18 0.97 -4.30 2.73
C LYS A 18 -0.32 -3.49 2.97
N PRO A 19 -0.47 -2.24 2.50
CA PRO A 19 -1.72 -1.50 2.63
C PRO A 19 -2.86 -2.12 1.81
N LEU A 20 -2.58 -2.70 0.63
CA LEU A 20 -3.59 -3.37 -0.19
C LEU A 20 -4.22 -4.57 0.54
N ASN A 21 -3.40 -5.43 1.13
CA ASN A 21 -3.89 -6.57 1.91
C ASN A 21 -4.75 -6.12 3.10
N ARG A 22 -4.34 -5.01 3.76
CA ARG A 22 -5.12 -4.44 4.85
C ARG A 22 -6.47 -3.92 4.35
N ILE A 23 -6.53 -3.24 3.20
CA ILE A 23 -7.79 -2.80 2.58
C ILE A 23 -8.69 -4.00 2.33
N SER A 24 -8.18 -5.06 1.69
CA SER A 24 -8.97 -6.26 1.39
C SER A 24 -9.53 -6.90 2.65
N MET A 25 -8.70 -7.11 3.68
CA MET A 25 -9.14 -7.71 4.94
C MET A 25 -10.19 -6.86 5.66
N GLN A 26 -10.02 -5.54 5.70
CA GLN A 26 -10.98 -4.64 6.34
C GLN A 26 -12.29 -4.57 5.56
N ALA A 27 -12.25 -4.64 4.23
CA ALA A 27 -13.46 -4.70 3.41
C ALA A 27 -14.29 -5.95 3.73
N GLU A 28 -13.64 -7.09 3.99
CA GLU A 28 -14.37 -8.31 4.36
C GLU A 28 -14.98 -8.21 5.75
N LEU A 29 -14.32 -7.53 6.69
CA LEU A 29 -14.91 -7.21 7.99
C LEU A 29 -16.14 -6.32 7.87
N VAL A 30 -16.15 -5.36 6.94
CA VAL A 30 -17.34 -4.55 6.65
C VAL A 30 -18.48 -5.42 6.14
N LYS A 31 -18.21 -6.36 5.21
CA LYS A 31 -19.24 -7.30 4.73
C LYS A 31 -19.82 -8.14 5.87
N MET A 32 -18.96 -8.71 6.71
CA MET A 32 -19.38 -9.49 7.89
C MET A 32 -20.27 -8.66 8.84
N ALA A 33 -19.90 -7.40 9.08
CA ALA A 33 -20.69 -6.51 9.94
C ALA A 33 -22.07 -6.17 9.33
N LEU A 34 -22.15 -5.96 8.02
CA LEU A 34 -23.41 -5.70 7.32
C LEU A 34 -24.34 -6.92 7.28
N ASN A 35 -23.76 -8.13 7.25
CA ASN A 35 -24.50 -9.39 7.33
C ASN A 35 -24.97 -9.73 8.77
N GLY A 36 -24.49 -8.99 9.77
CA GLY A 36 -24.78 -9.25 11.18
C GLY A 36 -23.89 -10.30 11.84
N ASP A 37 -22.82 -10.74 11.18
CA ASP A 37 -21.86 -11.73 11.71
C ASP A 37 -21.00 -11.14 12.85
N ILE A 38 -20.79 -9.81 12.84
CA ILE A 38 -20.05 -9.05 13.85
C ILE A 38 -20.76 -7.70 14.16
N PRO A 39 -20.44 -7.02 15.29
CA PRO A 39 -21.09 -5.75 15.64
C PRO A 39 -20.92 -4.66 14.57
N PRO A 40 -21.95 -3.84 14.27
CA PRO A 40 -21.87 -2.76 13.28
C PRO A 40 -20.75 -1.74 13.52
N GLN A 41 -20.38 -1.48 14.78
CA GLN A 41 -19.23 -0.63 15.11
C GLN A 41 -17.92 -1.12 14.48
N LYS A 42 -17.77 -2.44 14.28
CA LYS A 42 -16.60 -3.01 13.59
C LYS A 42 -16.54 -2.61 12.13
N ALA A 43 -17.69 -2.32 11.49
CA ALA A 43 -17.70 -1.76 10.14
C ALA A 43 -17.07 -0.37 10.12
N LEU A 44 -17.42 0.50 11.06
CA LEU A 44 -16.88 1.86 11.15
C LEU A 44 -15.37 1.84 11.41
N GLU A 45 -14.93 1.04 12.39
CA GLU A 45 -13.49 0.84 12.65
C GLU A 45 -12.74 0.29 11.41
N ALA A 46 -13.37 -0.61 10.66
CA ALA A 46 -12.79 -1.17 9.46
C ALA A 46 -12.70 -0.14 8.32
N LEU A 47 -13.73 0.68 8.13
CA LEU A 47 -13.74 1.78 7.16
C LEU A 47 -12.66 2.82 7.47
N ASP A 48 -12.47 3.20 8.73
CA ASP A 48 -11.37 4.10 9.13
C ASP A 48 -10.01 3.51 8.77
N LYS A 49 -9.83 2.21 8.99
CA LYS A 49 -8.59 1.50 8.62
C LYS A 49 -8.41 1.40 7.11
N ILE A 50 -9.48 1.25 6.32
CA ILE A 50 -9.42 1.30 4.85
C ILE A 50 -8.93 2.67 4.39
N ILE A 51 -9.52 3.74 4.93
CA ILE A 51 -9.14 5.13 4.59
C ILE A 51 -7.68 5.39 4.93
N ALA A 52 -7.23 4.99 6.13
CA ALA A 52 -5.83 5.10 6.53
C ALA A 52 -4.91 4.32 5.58
N SER A 53 -5.26 3.06 5.28
CA SER A 53 -4.46 2.20 4.39
C SER A 53 -4.40 2.72 2.96
N ALA A 54 -5.48 3.35 2.46
CA ALA A 54 -5.50 3.96 1.14
C ALA A 54 -4.56 5.19 1.07
N LYS A 55 -4.53 6.01 2.13
CA LYS A 55 -3.57 7.12 2.26
C LYS A 55 -2.13 6.60 2.33
N ASP A 56 -1.89 5.58 3.16
CA ASP A 56 -0.58 4.92 3.27
C ASP A 56 -0.12 4.40 1.91
N CYS A 57 -1.00 3.72 1.17
CA CYS A 57 -0.72 3.23 -0.18
C CYS A 57 -0.31 4.35 -1.13
N SER A 58 -1.07 5.45 -1.15
CA SER A 58 -0.75 6.63 -1.97
C SER A 58 0.61 7.22 -1.63
N ASN A 59 0.94 7.31 -0.34
CA ASN A 59 2.23 7.83 0.13
C ASN A 59 3.38 6.90 -0.27
N THR A 60 3.23 5.59 -0.07
CA THR A 60 4.27 4.62 -0.44
C THR A 60 4.52 4.67 -1.95
N LEU A 61 3.49 4.76 -2.78
CA LEU A 61 3.65 4.89 -4.24
C LEU A 61 4.36 6.19 -4.65
N ALA A 62 4.05 7.31 -3.98
CA ALA A 62 4.73 8.58 -4.21
C ALA A 62 6.22 8.50 -3.85
N GLU A 63 6.56 7.91 -2.70
CA GLU A 63 7.94 7.69 -2.27
C GLU A 63 8.71 6.77 -3.22
N MET A 64 8.09 5.69 -3.70
CA MET A 64 8.69 4.80 -4.70
C MET A 64 9.00 5.55 -6.00
N THR A 65 8.07 6.38 -6.45
CA THR A 65 8.23 7.17 -7.68
C THR A 65 9.37 8.16 -7.55
N LEU A 66 9.49 8.84 -6.40
CA LEU A 66 10.59 9.76 -6.11
C LEU A 66 11.95 9.04 -6.11
N LYS A 67 12.08 7.94 -5.35
CA LYS A 67 13.33 7.16 -5.27
C LYS A 67 13.80 6.63 -6.63
N MET A 68 12.85 6.23 -7.47
CA MET A 68 13.15 5.75 -8.82
C MET A 68 13.56 6.90 -9.77
N GLY A 69 13.06 8.12 -9.55
CA GLY A 69 13.47 9.32 -10.26
C GLY A 69 14.86 9.83 -9.87
N GLU A 70 15.20 9.78 -8.57
CA GLU A 70 16.53 10.18 -8.05
C GLU A 70 17.65 9.26 -8.57
N SER A 71 17.36 7.95 -8.68
CA SER A 71 18.31 6.97 -9.23
C SER A 71 18.62 7.20 -10.72
N ALA A 72 17.79 7.96 -11.44
CA ALA A 72 17.97 8.26 -12.87
C ALA A 72 18.76 9.57 -13.12
N SER A 73 18.91 10.44 -12.12
CA SER A 73 19.60 11.74 -12.26
C SER A 73 21.09 11.71 -11.89
N ASP A 74 21.59 10.66 -11.25
CA ASP A 74 22.98 10.55 -10.79
C ASP A 74 23.96 10.04 -11.87
N GLY A 75 23.53 9.97 -13.12
CA GLY A 75 24.30 9.40 -14.25
C GLY A 75 24.76 10.39 -15.33
N SER A 76 24.73 11.70 -15.07
CA SER A 76 24.99 12.73 -16.10
C SER A 76 25.99 13.83 -15.70
N ASP A 77 27.01 13.50 -14.91
CA ASP A 77 28.18 14.36 -14.71
C ASP A 77 29.48 13.54 -14.93
N ASP A 78 29.84 13.32 -16.20
CA ASP A 78 31.22 13.19 -16.71
C ASP A 78 31.26 13.38 -18.24
#